data_AF-A0A377DU53-F1
#
_entry.id   AF-A0A377DU53-F1
#
_cell.length_a   1.000
_cell.length_b   1.000
_cell.length_c   1.000
_cell.angle_alpha   90.00
_cell.angle_beta   90.00
_cell.angle_gamma   90.00
#
_symmetry.space_group_name_H-M   'P 1'
#
loop_
_entity.id
_entity.type
_entity.pdbx_description
1 polymer ?
#
loop_
_entity_poly.entity_id
_entity_poly.type
_entity_poly.pdbx_seq_one_letter_code
_entity_poly.pdbx_strand_id
1 'polypeptide(L)'
;MTRTNARRLAAKSFSSVGMTAKANRDLMKIEYVYQSAEQLRNADALTLQAPAQRVTLELSGCPIDADGFCPMDKFDSVLNEAVK
;
A
#
# COMPACT_ATOMS: atom_id res chain seq x y z
N MET A 1 29.03 11.12 11.36
CA MET A 1 28.49 10.08 10.48
C MET A 1 27.10 9.71 10.98
N THR A 2 26.13 10.61 10.81
CA THR A 2 24.76 10.46 11.29
C THR A 2 23.86 10.67 10.08
N ARG A 3 23.52 9.56 9.41
CA ARG A 3 22.52 9.52 8.35
C ARG A 3 21.16 9.78 8.99
N THR A 4 20.81 11.05 9.13
CA THR A 4 19.47 11.47 9.50
C THR A 4 18.51 10.92 8.45
N ASN A 5 17.59 10.07 8.91
CA ASN A 5 16.48 9.50 8.17
C ASN A 5 16.07 10.36 6.97
N ALA A 6 16.30 9.83 5.77
CA ALA A 6 15.61 10.29 4.58
C ALA A 6 14.11 10.10 4.85
N ARG A 7 13.46 11.15 5.36
CA ARG A 7 12.01 11.25 5.34
C ARG A 7 11.61 10.94 3.92
N ARG A 8 10.79 9.90 3.73
CA ARG A 8 10.18 9.59 2.43
C ARG A 8 9.30 10.79 2.06
N LEU A 9 9.89 11.78 1.39
CA LEU A 9 9.32 13.12 1.18
C LEU A 9 8.07 13.08 0.28
N ALA A 10 7.95 12.05 -0.56
CA ALA A 10 6.77 11.79 -1.37
C ALA A 10 6.43 10.29 -1.31
N ALA A 11 5.72 9.91 -0.25
CA ALA A 11 5.15 8.58 -0.14
C ALA A 11 3.64 8.68 0.07
N LYS A 12 2.90 7.83 -0.61
CA LYS A 12 1.45 7.81 -0.61
C LYS A 12 0.97 6.39 -0.36
N SER A 13 0.13 6.23 0.66
CA SER A 13 -0.64 5.01 0.85
C SER A 13 -1.75 4.97 -0.21
N PHE A 14 -1.80 3.88 -0.97
CA PHE A 14 -2.77 3.61 -2.02
C PHE A 14 -3.63 2.44 -1.59
N SER A 15 -4.91 2.70 -1.35
CA SER A 15 -5.89 1.67 -1.04
C SER A 15 -6.72 1.40 -2.30
N SER A 16 -6.65 0.19 -2.82
CA SER A 16 -7.43 -0.26 -3.97
C SER A 16 -8.52 -1.23 -3.50
N VAL A 17 -9.77 -0.89 -3.82
CA VAL A 17 -10.92 -1.79 -3.64
C VAL A 17 -11.15 -2.54 -4.95
N GLY A 18 -11.16 -3.86 -4.89
CA GLY A 18 -11.49 -4.74 -6.00
C GLY A 18 -12.67 -5.64 -5.64
N MET A 19 -13.39 -6.14 -6.64
CA MET A 19 -14.51 -7.07 -6.45
C MET A 19 -14.17 -8.42 -7.09
N THR A 20 -14.39 -9.52 -6.36
CA THR A 20 -14.17 -10.86 -6.91
C THR A 20 -15.33 -11.30 -7.79
N ALA A 21 -15.04 -11.69 -9.04
CA ALA A 21 -16.06 -12.21 -9.96
C ALA A 21 -16.72 -13.52 -9.50
N LYS A 22 -16.06 -14.27 -8.60
CA LYS A 22 -16.53 -15.59 -8.14
C LYS A 22 -17.42 -15.54 -6.90
N ALA A 23 -17.31 -14.50 -6.06
CA ALA A 23 -18.01 -14.45 -4.78
C ALA A 23 -18.77 -13.14 -4.54
N ASN A 24 -18.68 -12.16 -5.46
CA ASN A 24 -19.22 -10.82 -5.28
C ASN A 24 -18.78 -10.20 -3.94
N ARG A 25 -17.55 -10.54 -3.53
CA ARG A 25 -16.93 -10.07 -2.30
C ARG A 25 -15.94 -8.98 -2.62
N ASP A 26 -16.04 -7.89 -1.87
CA ASP A 26 -15.10 -6.80 -1.90
C ASP A 26 -13.79 -7.23 -1.24
N LEU A 27 -12.71 -6.92 -1.93
CA LEU A 27 -11.33 -7.13 -1.51
C LEU A 27 -10.66 -5.78 -1.41
N MET A 28 -9.96 -5.57 -0.31
CA MET A 28 -9.15 -4.39 -0.05
C MET A 28 -7.69 -4.75 -0.22
N LYS A 29 -6.93 -3.93 -0.94
CA LYS A 29 -5.47 -4.04 -1.00
C LYS A 29 -4.85 -2.70 -0.68
N ILE A 30 -3.87 -2.72 0.22
CA ILE A 30 -3.18 -1.51 0.70
C ILE A 30 -1.74 -1.59 0.25
N GLU A 31 -1.32 -0.59 -0.50
CA GLU A 31 0.01 -0.51 -1.08
C GLU A 31 0.65 0.81 -0.70
N TYR A 32 1.86 0.73 -0.18
CA TYR A 32 2.66 1.91 0.08
C TYR A 32 3.51 2.22 -1.14
N VAL A 33 3.15 3.30 -1.84
CA VAL A 33 3.84 3.75 -3.05
C VAL A 33 4.76 4.91 -2.70
N TYR A 34 6.05 4.77 -2.99
CA TYR A 34 7.05 5.79 -2.68
C TYR A 34 8.11 5.88 -3.78
N GLN A 35 8.63 7.09 -3.98
CA GLN A 35 9.80 7.28 -4.83
C GLN A 35 11.07 6.91 -4.06
N SER A 36 12.05 6.33 -4.76
CA SER A 36 13.38 6.13 -4.20
C SER A 36 14.09 7.46 -3.95
N ALA A 37 15.10 7.45 -3.07
CA ALA A 37 15.86 8.66 -2.78
C ALA A 37 16.56 9.23 -4.04
N GLU A 38 17.00 8.36 -4.96
CA GLU A 38 17.61 8.77 -6.23
C GLU A 38 16.59 9.43 -7.15
N GLN A 39 15.40 8.85 -7.30
CA GLN A 39 14.31 9.45 -8.09
C GLN A 39 13.88 10.82 -7.55
N LEU A 40 13.83 10.97 -6.21
CA LEU A 40 13.53 12.25 -5.56
C LEU A 40 14.67 13.27 -5.73
N ARG A 41 15.92 12.82 -5.78
CA ARG A 41 17.09 13.70 -5.97
C ARG A 41 17.23 14.15 -7.42
N ASN A 42 16.93 13.28 -8.37
CA ASN A 42 17.08 13.52 -9.80
C ASN A 42 15.82 14.13 -10.45
N ALA A 43 14.71 14.19 -9.69
CA ALA A 43 13.40 14.60 -10.19
C ALA A 43 12.94 13.76 -11.42
N ASP A 44 13.22 12.46 -11.37
CA ASP A 44 12.90 11.54 -12.47
C ASP A 44 11.39 11.48 -12.71
N ALA A 45 11.00 11.51 -13.98
CA ALA A 45 9.61 11.34 -14.38
C ALA A 45 9.13 9.92 -14.04
N LEU A 46 8.10 9.81 -13.21
CA LEU A 46 7.45 8.54 -12.90
C LEU A 46 6.58 8.10 -14.08
N THR A 47 7.01 7.07 -14.77
CA THR A 47 6.29 6.44 -15.89
C THR A 47 6.04 4.97 -15.59
N LEU A 48 5.23 4.28 -16.41
CA LEU A 48 5.08 2.82 -16.28
C LEU A 48 6.41 2.07 -16.46
N GLN A 49 7.35 2.65 -17.21
CA GLN A 49 8.67 2.08 -17.48
C GLN A 49 9.66 2.32 -16.32
N ALA A 50 9.49 3.43 -15.60
CA ALA A 50 10.25 3.76 -14.39
C ALA A 50 9.31 3.95 -13.19
N PRO A 51 8.68 2.86 -12.71
CA PRO A 51 7.64 2.95 -11.69
C PRO A 51 8.22 3.39 -10.34
N ALA A 52 7.35 3.96 -9.52
CA ALA A 52 7.64 4.15 -8.10
C ALA A 52 7.75 2.79 -7.41
N GLN A 53 8.45 2.76 -6.28
CA GLN A 53 8.51 1.58 -5.43
C GLN A 53 7.13 1.34 -4.81
N ARG A 54 6.65 0.11 -4.83
CA ARG A 54 5.35 -0.30 -4.28
C ARG A 54 5.56 -1.47 -3.35
N VAL A 55 5.05 -1.37 -2.12
CA VAL A 55 5.12 -2.45 -1.14
C VAL A 55 3.71 -2.72 -0.65
N THR A 56 3.25 -3.97 -0.78
CA THR A 56 1.98 -4.40 -0.19
C THR A 56 2.12 -4.46 1.32
N LEU A 57 1.20 -3.81 2.02
CA LEU A 57 1.16 -3.82 3.48
C LEU A 57 0.14 -4.85 3.95
N GLU A 58 0.52 -5.60 4.97
CA GLU A 58 -0.37 -6.49 5.70
C GLU A 58 -0.80 -5.80 7.00
N LEU A 59 -2.10 -5.86 7.30
CA LEU A 59 -2.64 -5.37 8.57
C LEU A 59 -2.68 -6.51 9.58
N SER A 60 -2.23 -6.24 10.80
CA SER A 60 -2.37 -7.17 11.92
C SER A 60 -3.85 -7.45 12.19
N GLY A 61 -4.34 -8.62 11.78
CA GLY A 61 -5.77 -9.00 11.88
C GLY A 61 -6.50 -9.17 10.55
N CYS A 62 -5.87 -8.79 9.43
CA CYS A 62 -6.36 -9.17 8.11
C CYS A 62 -5.28 -9.93 7.31
N PRO A 63 -5.36 -11.27 7.23
CA PRO A 63 -4.44 -12.05 6.43
C PRO A 63 -4.62 -11.67 4.96
N ILE A 64 -3.51 -11.33 4.31
CA ILE A 64 -3.48 -11.07 2.87
C ILE A 64 -3.36 -12.38 2.09
N ASP A 65 -3.99 -12.44 0.92
CA ASP A 65 -3.81 -13.56 0.00
C ASP A 65 -2.48 -13.45 -0.80
N ALA A 66 -2.23 -14.42 -1.68
CA ALA A 66 -1.02 -14.44 -2.51
C ALA A 66 -0.88 -13.21 -3.44
N ASP A 67 -2.00 -12.54 -3.73
CA ASP A 67 -2.04 -11.34 -4.55
C ASP A 67 -2.02 -10.05 -3.71
N GLY A 68 -1.99 -10.18 -2.37
CA GLY A 68 -1.92 -9.08 -1.43
C GLY A 68 -3.27 -8.46 -1.07
N PHE A 69 -4.38 -9.16 -1.30
CA PHE A 69 -5.72 -8.70 -0.96
C PHE A 69 -6.19 -9.23 0.38
N CYS A 70 -6.90 -8.36 1.09
CA CYS A 70 -7.56 -8.58 2.37
C CYS A 70 -9.09 -8.57 2.14
N PRO A 71 -9.86 -9.53 2.67
CA PRO A 71 -11.32 -9.49 2.60
C PRO A 71 -11.89 -8.24 3.30
N MET A 72 -12.84 -7.55 2.66
CA MET A 72 -13.42 -6.31 3.21
C MET A 72 -14.05 -6.52 4.60
N ASP A 73 -14.72 -7.65 4.84
CA ASP A 73 -15.31 -7.98 6.15
C ASP A 73 -14.28 -7.95 7.29
N LYS A 74 -13.04 -8.38 7.02
CA LYS A 74 -11.95 -8.38 8.00
C LYS A 74 -11.33 -7.01 8.13
N PHE A 75 -11.16 -6.30 7.02
CA PHE A 75 -10.70 -4.91 7.03
C PHE A 75 -11.60 -4.02 7.88
N ASP A 76 -12.92 -4.10 7.70
CA ASP A 76 -13.89 -3.33 8.46
C ASP A 76 -13.86 -3.68 9.95
N SER A 77 -13.69 -4.96 10.30
CA SER A 77 -13.53 -5.37 11.70
C SER A 77 -12.31 -4.72 12.34
N VAL A 78 -11.16 -4.77 11.68
CA VAL A 78 -9.89 -4.19 12.19
C VAL A 78 -9.99 -2.67 12.28
N LEU A 79 -10.60 -1.99 11.29
CA LEU A 79 -10.80 -0.54 11.34
C LEU A 79 -11.75 -0.13 12.47
N ASN A 80 -12.87 -0.84 12.63
CA ASN A 80 -13.82 -0.54 13.70
C ASN A 80 -13.22 -0.77 15.09
N GLU A 81 -12.27 -1.69 15.23
CA GLU A 81 -11.49 -1.85 16.46
C GLU A 81 -10.47 -0.72 16.65
N ALA A 82 -9.84 -0.24 15.57
CA ALA A 82 -8.85 0.83 15.63
C ALA A 82 -9.44 2.24 15.85
N VAL A 83 -10.72 2.44 15.54
CA VAL A 83 -11.42 3.74 15.69
C VAL A 83 -12.17 3.85 17.03
N LYS A 84 -12.27 2.76 17.81
CA LYS A 84 -12.79 2.80 19.19
C LYS A 84 -11.82 3.51 20.13
#